data_AF-A0AAU9KFQ6-F1
#
_entry.id   AF-A0AAU9KFQ6-F1
#
_cell.length_a   1.000
_cell.length_b   1.000
_cell.length_c   1.000
_cell.angle_alpha   90.00
_cell.angle_beta   90.00
_cell.angle_gamma   90.00
#
_symmetry.space_group_name_H-M   'P 1'
#
loop_
_entity.id
_entity.type
_entity.pdbx_description
1 polymer ?
#
loop_
_entity_poly.entity_id
_entity_poly.type
_entity_poly.pdbx_seq_one_letter_code
_entity_poly.pdbx_strand_id
1 'polypeptide(L)'
;MVLLGKLLKGRSTRAPKDLRGVRIRQVHMQIQAEDLKNEEEFHKKKREHLRNTIQEEQKITNFNKKKIVTEWRKIMRMAKTDELKREIEIYSQNHEREVDSKDAVMQMLDRDLEEAEEQYQTALRNFMIHVDRLLALQDSRLQGLEEEFKRDLKILEDEFMLERKEIVENHKQEKKELQDVINAVQEEEKRKQDQIKSRHETNLEGSKRNEETSILQRILESKTNDLKRELDMNFTNYQQGSKDFNTNFFKLMNQNKEDQKKIERLHRRVEAYKDAIEKLKSEASKTEKECEARNQALKNELDTVTQHYHELKRKMVQFREEEVKRLTQLINNSRDTSSKLTDQVNLGEKILKLAELCRKLETEKEKVVPFFTSDPEAVENAQDMLNNDRNAPIDQELRTAMEENNREILQFLNPEYAYDEFVALENFYKRFNKVLLDKLAIDKQKKQLEKDNLFFKSLLKQYLDGVSVNEDVMAAPNPLLVINNRIQLNRPPVEQVEKTVIEAAHVIQNRIRQ
;
A
#
# COMPACT_ATOMS: atom_id res chain seq x y z
N MET A 1 42.49 -57.44 82.18
CA MET A 1 42.27 -56.22 82.98
C MET A 1 40.94 -56.42 83.72
N VAL A 2 40.95 -56.77 85.01
CA VAL A 2 40.86 -55.84 86.19
C VAL A 2 39.39 -55.35 86.33
N LEU A 3 38.60 -55.50 87.39
CA LEU A 3 38.71 -55.92 88.81
C LEU A 3 37.31 -56.41 89.25
N LEU A 4 37.20 -57.60 89.85
CA LEU A 4 36.86 -57.85 91.27
C LEU A 4 35.54 -57.25 91.82
N GLY A 5 34.59 -58.15 92.09
CA GLY A 5 33.53 -57.97 93.09
C GLY A 5 33.38 -59.26 93.90
N LYS A 6 34.29 -59.49 94.86
CA LYS A 6 34.17 -60.54 95.88
C LYS A 6 33.43 -59.95 97.08
N LEU A 7 32.36 -60.60 97.56
CA LEU A 7 31.97 -60.49 98.97
C LEU A 7 31.92 -61.88 99.61
N LEU A 8 32.50 -61.92 100.80
CA LEU A 8 32.92 -63.10 101.53
C LEU A 8 31.75 -63.82 102.20
N LYS A 9 31.84 -65.14 102.16
CA LYS A 9 31.14 -66.08 103.04
C LYS A 9 31.57 -65.83 104.50
N GLY A 10 30.68 -65.31 105.33
CA GLY A 10 30.73 -65.44 106.79
C GLY A 10 30.13 -66.78 107.21
N ARG A 11 30.91 -67.59 107.92
CA ARG A 11 30.55 -68.91 108.45
C ARG A 11 30.41 -68.76 109.97
N SER A 12 29.21 -68.98 110.51
CA SER A 12 28.96 -69.16 111.95
C SER A 12 28.35 -70.54 112.19
N THR A 13 28.56 -71.03 113.41
CA THR A 13 28.73 -72.41 113.86
C THR A 13 27.44 -73.22 114.07
N ARG A 14 27.56 -74.54 113.91
CA ARG A 14 26.52 -75.59 113.98
C ARG A 14 25.75 -75.66 115.30
N ALA A 15 24.51 -76.14 115.21
CA ALA A 15 23.97 -77.19 116.10
C ALA A 15 23.10 -78.17 115.27
N PRO A 16 23.08 -79.48 115.59
CA PRO A 16 22.74 -80.55 114.65
C PRO A 16 21.30 -81.07 114.82
N LYS A 17 20.72 -81.67 113.76
CA LYS A 17 19.96 -82.93 113.81
C LYS A 17 19.48 -83.41 112.43
N ASP A 18 19.68 -84.71 112.24
CA ASP A 18 18.82 -85.69 111.58
C ASP A 18 18.75 -85.93 110.05
N LEU A 19 19.25 -87.14 109.74
CA LEU A 19 18.55 -88.26 109.09
C LEU A 19 18.17 -88.15 107.62
N ARG A 20 18.91 -88.92 106.80
CA ARG A 20 18.44 -89.95 105.83
C ARG A 20 17.32 -89.61 104.81
N GLY A 21 16.84 -88.37 104.71
CA GLY A 21 15.91 -87.88 103.66
C GLY A 21 16.59 -87.09 102.52
N VAL A 22 17.91 -86.90 102.59
CA VAL A 22 18.68 -86.07 101.63
C VAL A 22 19.07 -86.83 100.36
N ARG A 23 19.22 -88.17 100.41
CA ARG A 23 19.74 -88.96 99.29
C ARG A 23 18.69 -89.24 98.20
N ILE A 24 17.41 -89.46 98.57
CA ILE A 24 16.30 -89.66 97.61
C ILE A 24 15.89 -88.32 96.97
N ARG A 25 15.92 -87.21 97.73
CA ARG A 25 15.69 -85.87 97.19
C ARG A 25 16.84 -85.40 96.28
N GLN A 26 18.08 -85.80 96.53
CA GLN A 26 19.20 -85.52 95.62
C GLN A 26 19.07 -86.25 94.28
N VAL A 27 18.68 -87.52 94.27
CA VAL A 27 18.48 -88.27 93.01
C VAL A 27 17.26 -87.77 92.23
N HIS A 28 16.15 -87.45 92.91
CA HIS A 28 14.98 -86.87 92.22
C HIS A 28 15.24 -85.44 91.72
N MET A 29 16.01 -84.62 92.44
CA MET A 29 16.49 -83.32 91.93
C MET A 29 17.50 -83.49 90.79
N GLN A 30 18.30 -84.57 90.75
CA GLN A 30 19.22 -84.83 89.64
C GLN A 30 18.48 -85.28 88.38
N ILE A 31 17.48 -86.16 88.50
CA ILE A 31 16.62 -86.57 87.38
C ILE A 31 15.79 -85.38 86.89
N GLN A 32 15.15 -84.61 87.77
CA GLN A 32 14.46 -83.37 87.37
C GLN A 32 15.41 -82.36 86.74
N ALA A 33 16.66 -82.23 87.21
CA ALA A 33 17.63 -81.33 86.61
C ALA A 33 18.18 -81.84 85.27
N GLU A 34 18.26 -83.16 85.06
CA GLU A 34 18.59 -83.76 83.76
C GLU A 34 17.43 -83.62 82.77
N ASP A 35 16.20 -83.83 83.19
CA ASP A 35 15.00 -83.61 82.38
C ASP A 35 14.85 -82.12 82.00
N LEU A 36 15.06 -81.20 82.95
CA LEU A 36 15.06 -79.76 82.67
C LEU A 36 16.19 -79.37 81.70
N LYS A 37 17.38 -79.97 81.83
CA LYS A 37 18.49 -79.76 80.90
C LYS A 37 18.19 -80.32 79.51
N ASN A 38 17.58 -81.50 79.43
CA ASN A 38 17.17 -82.10 78.17
C ASN A 38 16.07 -81.27 77.49
N GLU A 39 15.12 -80.73 78.25
CA GLU A 39 14.13 -79.77 77.76
C GLU A 39 14.76 -78.44 77.33
N GLU A 40 15.69 -77.88 78.10
CA GLU A 40 16.43 -76.67 77.74
C GLU A 40 17.28 -76.88 76.47
N GLU A 41 17.95 -78.02 76.33
CA GLU A 41 18.70 -78.39 75.13
C GLU A 41 17.78 -78.61 73.93
N PHE A 42 16.61 -79.24 74.14
CA PHE A 42 15.60 -79.40 73.10
C PHE A 42 15.04 -78.05 72.64
N HIS A 43 14.70 -77.17 73.58
CA HIS A 43 14.26 -75.80 73.30
C HIS A 43 15.35 -74.98 72.62
N LYS A 44 16.62 -75.16 73.02
CA LYS A 44 17.77 -74.49 72.38
C LYS A 44 17.97 -74.98 70.95
N LYS A 45 17.94 -76.30 70.70
CA LYS A 45 18.01 -76.89 69.35
C LYS A 45 16.83 -76.44 68.48
N LYS A 46 15.62 -76.36 69.04
CA LYS A 46 14.43 -75.84 68.34
C LYS A 46 14.57 -74.35 68.00
N ARG A 47 15.09 -73.54 68.92
CA ARG A 47 15.38 -72.11 68.69
C ARG A 47 16.47 -71.91 67.64
N GLU A 48 17.53 -72.71 67.67
CA GLU A 48 18.59 -72.69 66.66
C GLU A 48 18.06 -73.13 65.29
N HIS A 49 17.24 -74.17 65.23
CA HIS A 49 16.57 -74.59 63.99
C HIS A 49 15.70 -73.48 63.42
N LEU A 50 14.81 -72.89 64.22
CA LEU A 50 13.98 -71.76 63.80
C LEU A 50 14.82 -70.55 63.36
N ARG A 51 15.92 -70.26 64.06
CA ARG A 51 16.84 -69.19 63.68
C ARG A 51 17.51 -69.46 62.34
N ASN A 52 17.92 -70.70 62.09
CA ASN A 52 18.51 -71.11 60.81
C ASN A 52 17.47 -71.04 59.68
N THR A 53 16.23 -71.52 59.92
CA THR A 53 15.13 -71.39 58.95
C THR A 53 14.84 -69.94 58.62
N ILE A 54 14.76 -69.05 59.62
CA ILE A 54 14.58 -67.60 59.40
C ILE A 54 15.75 -67.02 58.61
N GLN A 55 16.99 -67.41 58.88
CA GLN A 55 18.16 -66.94 58.11
C GLN A 55 18.15 -67.44 56.66
N GLU A 56 17.73 -68.67 56.43
CA GLU A 56 17.57 -69.24 55.09
C GLU A 56 16.45 -68.53 54.32
N GLU A 57 15.30 -68.32 54.96
CA GLU A 57 14.21 -67.50 54.40
C GLU A 57 14.66 -66.07 54.11
N GLN A 58 15.45 -65.45 54.99
CA GLN A 58 16.03 -64.12 54.75
C GLN A 58 16.99 -64.11 53.55
N LYS A 59 17.80 -65.15 53.37
CA LYS A 59 18.67 -65.28 52.19
C LYS A 59 17.85 -65.45 50.91
N ILE A 60 16.83 -66.31 50.93
CA ILE A 60 15.94 -66.55 49.79
C ILE A 60 15.16 -65.29 49.43
N THR A 61 14.60 -64.58 50.42
CA THR A 61 13.88 -63.31 50.20
C THR A 61 14.79 -62.23 49.66
N ASN A 62 16.02 -62.09 50.18
CA ASN A 62 17.01 -61.15 49.64
C ASN A 62 17.42 -61.49 48.20
N PHE A 63 17.62 -62.77 47.89
CA PHE A 63 17.92 -63.24 46.54
C PHE A 63 16.76 -62.95 45.58
N ASN A 64 15.54 -63.31 45.98
CA ASN A 64 14.32 -63.05 45.20
C ASN A 64 14.11 -61.54 44.99
N LYS A 65 14.34 -60.71 46.01
CA LYS A 65 14.28 -59.24 45.87
C LYS A 65 15.28 -58.73 44.83
N LYS A 66 16.53 -59.21 44.85
CA LYS A 66 17.54 -58.83 43.83
C LYS A 66 17.14 -59.30 42.43
N LYS A 67 16.60 -60.51 42.30
CA LYS A 67 16.11 -61.06 41.03
C LYS A 67 14.95 -60.21 40.48
N ILE A 68 13.95 -59.92 41.31
CA ILE A 68 12.80 -59.06 40.99
C ILE A 68 13.27 -57.67 40.55
N VAL A 69 14.18 -57.03 41.29
CA VAL A 69 14.74 -55.71 40.91
C VAL A 69 15.48 -55.78 39.56
N THR A 70 16.18 -56.87 39.28
CA THR A 70 16.91 -57.03 38.01
C THR A 70 15.94 -57.15 36.84
N GLU A 71 14.89 -57.96 36.99
CA GLU A 71 13.84 -58.08 35.97
C GLU A 71 13.06 -56.77 35.80
N TRP A 72 12.70 -56.08 36.88
CA TRP A 72 12.06 -54.76 36.78
C TRP A 72 12.93 -53.73 36.07
N ARG A 73 14.24 -53.70 36.32
CA ARG A 73 15.16 -52.82 35.59
C ARG A 73 15.20 -53.15 34.11
N LYS A 74 15.13 -54.43 33.74
CA LYS A 74 15.06 -54.85 32.34
C LYS A 74 13.77 -54.36 31.68
N ILE A 75 12.62 -54.57 32.33
CA ILE A 75 11.31 -54.11 31.85
C ILE A 75 11.27 -52.58 31.73
N MET A 76 11.72 -51.84 32.75
CA MET A 76 11.76 -50.38 32.71
C MET A 76 12.68 -49.84 31.62
N ARG A 77 13.84 -50.47 31.40
CA ARG A 77 14.74 -50.06 30.29
C ARG A 77 14.10 -50.31 28.94
N MET A 78 13.42 -51.43 28.74
CA MET A 78 12.69 -51.70 27.50
C MET A 78 11.58 -50.66 27.28
N ALA A 79 10.74 -50.43 28.30
CA ALA A 79 9.69 -49.42 28.23
C ALA A 79 10.23 -48.01 27.93
N LYS A 80 11.33 -47.59 28.59
CA LYS A 80 11.94 -46.28 28.32
C LYS A 80 12.59 -46.23 26.93
N THR A 81 13.17 -47.32 26.46
CA THR A 81 13.72 -47.39 25.09
C THR A 81 12.61 -47.26 24.05
N ASP A 82 11.47 -47.89 24.26
CA ASP A 82 10.33 -47.81 23.35
C ASP A 82 9.64 -46.44 23.39
N GLU A 83 9.62 -45.79 24.55
CA GLU A 83 9.19 -44.39 24.69
C GLU A 83 10.14 -43.45 23.92
N LEU A 84 11.46 -43.56 24.14
CA LEU A 84 12.46 -42.73 23.44
C LEU A 84 12.42 -42.93 21.92
N LYS A 85 12.19 -44.15 21.44
CA LYS A 85 12.02 -44.41 19.99
C LYS A 85 10.80 -43.67 19.43
N ARG A 86 9.66 -43.70 20.14
CA ARG A 86 8.46 -42.96 19.76
C ARG A 86 8.70 -41.45 19.78
N GLU A 87 9.39 -40.93 20.79
CA GLU A 87 9.76 -39.51 20.83
C GLU A 87 10.65 -39.12 19.64
N ILE A 88 11.68 -39.91 19.32
CA ILE A 88 12.56 -39.68 18.15
C ILE A 88 11.75 -39.68 16.85
N GLU A 89 10.79 -40.59 16.70
CA GLU A 89 9.92 -40.64 15.53
C GLU A 89 9.05 -39.40 15.40
N ILE A 90 8.46 -38.93 16.51
CA ILE A 90 7.70 -37.67 16.55
C ILE A 90 8.60 -36.49 16.19
N TYR A 91 9.81 -36.41 16.73
CA TYR A 91 10.77 -35.36 16.39
C TYR A 91 11.18 -35.41 14.91
N SER A 92 11.37 -36.60 14.35
CA SER A 92 11.68 -36.79 12.93
C SER A 92 10.54 -36.29 12.04
N GLN A 93 9.30 -36.66 12.35
CA GLN A 93 8.12 -36.21 11.60
C GLN A 93 7.92 -34.70 11.71
N ASN A 94 8.12 -34.12 12.90
CA ASN A 94 8.05 -32.67 13.07
C ASN A 94 9.14 -31.96 12.26
N HIS A 95 10.36 -32.50 12.24
CA HIS A 95 11.45 -31.93 11.45
C HIS A 95 11.16 -32.01 9.94
N GLU A 96 10.64 -33.14 9.46
CA GLU A 96 10.24 -33.32 8.06
C GLU A 96 9.17 -32.29 7.65
N ARG A 97 8.14 -32.08 8.48
CA ARG A 97 7.14 -31.01 8.25
C ARG A 97 7.75 -29.62 8.22
N GLU A 98 8.73 -29.35 9.08
CA GLU A 98 9.42 -28.06 9.10
C GLU A 98 10.28 -27.86 7.86
N VAL A 99 10.91 -28.92 7.35
CA VAL A 99 11.65 -28.91 6.08
C VAL A 99 10.69 -28.66 4.92
N ASP A 100 9.58 -29.40 4.82
CA ASP A 100 8.58 -29.20 3.77
C ASP A 100 8.02 -27.77 3.77
N SER A 101 7.75 -27.21 4.95
CA SER A 101 7.30 -25.83 5.07
C SER A 101 8.36 -24.83 4.61
N LYS A 102 9.64 -25.07 4.90
CA LYS A 102 10.74 -24.22 4.45
C LYS A 102 10.97 -24.34 2.96
N ASP A 103 10.85 -25.54 2.40
CA ASP A 103 10.97 -25.79 0.96
C ASP A 103 9.82 -25.13 0.19
N ALA A 104 8.60 -25.15 0.73
CA ALA A 104 7.47 -24.42 0.15
C ALA A 104 7.71 -22.89 0.14
N VAL A 105 8.25 -22.34 1.23
CA VAL A 105 8.64 -20.92 1.28
C VAL A 105 9.76 -20.62 0.29
N MET A 106 10.75 -21.50 0.14
CA MET A 106 11.83 -21.34 -0.83
C MET A 106 11.29 -21.30 -2.26
N GLN A 107 10.39 -22.23 -2.63
CA GLN A 107 9.75 -22.26 -3.95
C GLN A 107 8.92 -21.00 -4.22
N MET A 108 8.20 -20.49 -3.22
CA MET A 108 7.49 -19.21 -3.34
C MET A 108 8.47 -18.06 -3.58
N LEU A 109 9.56 -17.99 -2.82
CA LEU A 109 10.57 -16.94 -3.00
C LEU A 109 11.27 -17.03 -4.35
N ASP A 110 11.55 -18.23 -4.86
CA ASP A 110 12.13 -18.42 -6.19
C ASP A 110 11.18 -17.90 -7.28
N ARG A 111 9.88 -18.19 -7.14
CA ARG A 111 8.86 -17.65 -8.05
C ARG A 111 8.76 -16.11 -7.95
N ASP A 112 8.76 -15.56 -6.75
CA ASP A 112 8.73 -14.10 -6.56
C ASP A 112 9.96 -13.42 -7.18
N LEU A 113 11.13 -14.08 -7.13
CA LEU A 113 12.36 -13.62 -7.80
C LEU A 113 12.23 -13.65 -9.32
N GLU A 114 11.69 -14.74 -9.89
CA GLU A 114 11.43 -14.84 -11.33
C GLU A 114 10.44 -13.76 -11.80
N GLU A 115 9.34 -13.56 -11.07
CA GLU A 115 8.34 -12.53 -11.38
C GLU A 115 8.96 -11.12 -11.29
N ALA A 116 9.81 -10.85 -10.30
CA ALA A 116 10.52 -9.58 -10.18
C ALA A 116 11.53 -9.36 -11.33
N GLU A 117 12.22 -10.42 -11.77
CA GLU A 117 13.13 -10.36 -12.91
C GLU A 117 12.38 -10.07 -14.22
N GLU A 118 11.26 -10.75 -14.48
CA GLU A 118 10.42 -10.50 -15.66
C GLU A 118 9.88 -9.06 -15.67
N GLN A 119 9.44 -8.55 -14.53
CA GLN A 119 9.02 -7.16 -14.38
C GLN A 119 10.16 -6.18 -14.68
N TYR A 120 11.36 -6.46 -14.16
CA TYR A 120 12.55 -5.64 -14.44
C TYR A 120 12.92 -5.66 -15.93
N GLN A 121 12.94 -6.84 -16.57
CA GLN A 121 13.24 -6.97 -18.00
C GLN A 121 12.20 -6.24 -18.86
N THR A 122 10.91 -6.32 -18.49
CA THR A 122 9.83 -5.60 -19.17
C THR A 122 9.97 -4.09 -19.02
N ALA A 123 10.28 -3.60 -17.81
CA ALA A 123 10.53 -2.19 -17.54
C ALA A 123 11.76 -1.68 -18.31
N LEU A 124 12.84 -2.46 -18.37
CA LEU A 124 14.03 -2.13 -19.14
C LEU A 124 13.73 -2.04 -20.63
N ARG A 125 12.98 -3.00 -21.18
CA ARG A 125 12.55 -2.96 -22.59
C ARG A 125 11.71 -1.72 -22.89
N ASN A 126 10.76 -1.38 -22.01
CA ASN A 126 9.96 -0.17 -22.15
C ASN A 126 10.82 1.09 -22.08
N PHE A 127 11.78 1.16 -21.16
CA PHE A 127 12.74 2.25 -21.07
C PHE A 127 13.54 2.41 -22.36
N MET A 128 14.07 1.32 -22.92
CA MET A 128 14.81 1.37 -24.20
C MET A 128 13.93 1.90 -25.33
N ILE A 129 12.68 1.44 -25.44
CA ILE A 129 11.73 1.97 -26.44
C ILE A 129 11.49 3.47 -26.26
N HIS A 130 11.41 3.96 -25.02
CA HIS A 130 11.27 5.38 -24.74
C HIS A 130 12.51 6.19 -25.12
N VAL A 131 13.70 5.65 -24.85
CA VAL A 131 14.98 6.26 -25.26
C VAL A 131 15.06 6.31 -26.79
N ASP A 132 14.71 5.23 -27.49
CA ASP A 132 14.72 5.18 -28.96
C ASP A 132 13.74 6.21 -29.56
N ARG A 133 12.55 6.36 -28.97
CA ARG A 133 11.59 7.40 -29.37
C ARG A 133 12.13 8.81 -29.15
N LEU A 134 12.84 9.03 -28.04
CA LEU A 134 13.45 10.32 -27.75
C LEU A 134 14.57 10.62 -28.74
N LEU A 135 15.41 9.64 -29.07
CA LEU A 135 16.45 9.77 -30.09
C LEU A 135 15.84 10.11 -31.45
N ALA A 136 14.82 9.38 -31.88
CA ALA A 136 14.12 9.66 -33.14
C ALA A 136 13.51 11.07 -33.19
N LEU A 137 12.98 11.58 -32.06
CA LEU A 137 12.51 12.96 -31.97
C LEU A 137 13.65 13.97 -32.11
N GLN A 138 14.79 13.72 -31.47
CA GLN A 138 15.96 14.61 -31.59
C GLN A 138 16.54 14.58 -33.00
N ASP A 139 16.61 13.42 -33.64
CA ASP A 139 17.07 13.29 -35.03
C ASP A 139 16.16 14.06 -35.99
N SER A 140 14.84 13.94 -35.81
CA SER A 140 13.86 14.72 -36.60
C SER A 140 14.02 16.22 -36.40
N ARG A 141 14.23 16.66 -35.16
CA ARG A 141 14.48 18.07 -34.85
C ARG A 141 15.79 18.57 -35.48
N LEU A 142 16.85 17.78 -35.38
CA LEU A 142 18.18 18.13 -35.92
C LEU A 142 18.14 18.19 -37.44
N GLN A 143 17.44 17.25 -38.09
CA GLN A 143 17.18 17.28 -39.52
C GLN A 143 16.40 18.54 -39.92
N GLY A 144 15.33 18.88 -39.20
CA GLY A 144 14.55 20.10 -39.47
C GLY A 144 15.41 21.37 -39.37
N LEU A 145 16.26 21.46 -38.34
CA LEU A 145 17.19 22.58 -38.16
C LEU A 145 18.25 22.62 -39.27
N GLU A 146 18.77 21.46 -39.70
CA GLU A 146 19.72 21.38 -40.82
C GLU A 146 19.08 21.81 -42.15
N GLU A 147 17.83 21.42 -42.38
CA GLU A 147 17.06 21.84 -43.56
C GLU A 147 16.73 23.34 -43.56
N GLU A 148 16.39 23.91 -42.40
CA GLU A 148 16.24 25.36 -42.23
C GLU A 148 17.55 26.09 -42.49
N PHE A 149 18.64 25.65 -41.87
CA PHE A 149 19.95 26.26 -42.04
C PHE A 149 20.43 26.21 -43.50
N LYS A 150 20.23 25.09 -44.20
CA LYS A 150 20.53 24.96 -45.63
C LYS A 150 19.66 25.87 -46.49
N ARG A 151 18.38 26.04 -46.15
CA ARG A 151 17.49 26.96 -46.86
C ARG A 151 17.94 28.41 -46.68
N ASP A 152 18.25 28.81 -45.45
CA ASP A 152 18.71 30.16 -45.14
C ASP A 152 20.05 30.48 -45.83
N LEU A 153 20.99 29.53 -45.81
CA LEU A 153 22.25 29.65 -46.54
C LEU A 153 22.02 29.87 -48.04
N LYS A 154 21.08 29.13 -48.63
CA LYS A 154 20.78 29.24 -50.06
C LYS A 154 20.13 30.57 -50.40
N ILE A 155 19.18 31.04 -49.59
CA ILE A 155 18.55 32.36 -49.76
C ILE A 155 19.63 33.44 -49.69
N LEU A 156 20.50 33.38 -48.68
CA LEU A 156 21.58 34.34 -48.52
C LEU A 156 22.58 34.30 -49.70
N GLU A 157 22.94 33.12 -50.19
CA GLU A 157 23.78 32.95 -51.37
C GLU A 157 23.13 33.57 -52.61
N ASP A 158 21.84 33.32 -52.83
CA ASP A 158 21.08 33.87 -53.96
C ASP A 158 20.97 35.40 -53.88
N GLU A 159 20.74 35.96 -52.68
CA GLU A 159 20.72 37.40 -52.42
C GLU A 159 22.07 38.05 -52.73
N PHE A 160 23.17 37.51 -52.21
CA PHE A 160 24.52 38.01 -52.51
C PHE A 160 24.87 37.91 -53.99
N MET A 161 24.43 36.83 -54.66
CA MET A 161 24.67 36.66 -56.10
C MET A 161 23.85 37.65 -56.93
N LEU A 162 22.64 38.01 -56.49
CA LEU A 162 21.80 39.01 -57.13
C LEU A 162 22.37 40.42 -56.92
N GLU A 163 22.73 40.77 -55.68
CA GLU A 163 23.38 42.04 -55.36
C GLU A 163 24.68 42.21 -56.15
N ARG A 164 25.51 41.15 -56.22
CA ARG A 164 26.74 41.17 -57.02
C ARG A 164 26.46 41.41 -58.50
N LYS A 165 25.41 40.80 -59.07
CA LYS A 165 25.03 41.04 -60.47
C LYS A 165 24.59 42.49 -60.67
N GLU A 166 23.75 43.01 -59.79
CA GLU A 166 23.25 44.38 -59.86
C GLU A 166 24.40 45.40 -59.76
N ILE A 167 25.35 45.21 -58.83
CA ILE A 167 26.54 46.07 -58.71
C ILE A 167 27.37 46.04 -60.01
N VAL A 168 27.58 44.85 -60.60
CA VAL A 168 28.35 44.72 -61.86
C VAL A 168 27.61 45.39 -63.03
N GLU A 169 26.30 45.23 -63.12
CA GLU A 169 25.46 45.84 -64.15
C GLU A 169 25.47 47.38 -64.03
N ASN A 170 25.25 47.90 -62.82
CA ASN A 170 25.29 49.33 -62.51
C ASN A 170 26.67 49.91 -62.83
N HIS A 171 27.75 49.27 -62.38
CA HIS A 171 29.11 49.72 -62.68
C HIS A 171 29.39 49.73 -64.19
N LYS A 172 28.89 48.75 -64.94
CA LYS A 172 29.03 48.70 -66.40
C LYS A 172 28.24 49.83 -67.07
N GLN A 173 27.05 50.16 -66.56
CA GLN A 173 26.24 51.26 -67.05
C GLN A 173 26.89 52.61 -66.77
N GLU A 174 27.32 52.87 -65.53
CA GLU A 174 28.06 54.08 -65.14
C GLU A 174 29.32 54.28 -65.99
N LYS A 175 30.09 53.20 -66.21
CA LYS A 175 31.28 53.26 -67.08
C LYS A 175 30.94 53.64 -68.52
N LYS A 176 29.81 53.15 -69.04
CA LYS A 176 29.34 53.50 -70.39
C LYS A 176 28.90 54.96 -70.46
N GLU A 177 28.14 55.43 -69.47
CA GLU A 177 27.71 56.83 -69.37
C GLU A 177 28.92 57.78 -69.28
N LEU A 178 29.92 57.45 -68.45
CA LEU A 178 31.17 58.21 -68.40
C LEU A 178 31.91 58.23 -69.74
N GLN A 179 31.94 57.11 -70.45
CA GLN A 179 32.54 57.04 -71.79
C GLN A 179 31.78 57.93 -72.79
N ASP A 180 30.46 57.94 -72.75
CA ASP A 180 29.62 58.78 -73.61
C ASP A 180 29.81 60.28 -73.30
N VAL A 181 29.93 60.65 -72.02
CA VAL A 181 30.26 62.03 -71.60
C VAL A 181 31.65 62.44 -72.09
N ILE A 182 32.66 61.57 -71.96
CA ILE A 182 34.01 61.83 -72.47
C ILE A 182 33.97 62.07 -73.98
N ASN A 183 33.25 61.23 -74.74
CA ASN A 183 33.11 61.40 -76.18
C ASN A 183 32.40 62.71 -76.54
N ALA A 184 31.34 63.09 -75.83
CA ALA A 184 30.62 64.34 -76.05
C ALA A 184 31.49 65.58 -75.76
N VAL A 185 32.27 65.56 -74.67
CA VAL A 185 33.21 66.64 -74.34
C VAL A 185 34.30 66.77 -75.41
N GLN A 186 34.86 65.66 -75.88
CA GLN A 186 35.85 65.67 -76.97
C GLN A 186 35.28 66.25 -78.26
N GLU A 187 34.02 65.96 -78.58
CA GLU A 187 33.35 66.54 -79.76
C GLU A 187 33.09 68.04 -79.60
N GLU A 188 32.68 68.49 -78.41
CA GLU A 188 32.47 69.91 -78.11
C GLU A 188 33.79 70.70 -78.17
N GLU A 189 34.88 70.17 -77.61
CA GLU A 189 36.21 70.78 -77.69
C GLU A 189 36.68 70.91 -79.14
N LYS A 190 36.45 69.89 -79.97
CA LYS A 190 36.74 69.94 -81.40
C LYS A 190 35.94 71.05 -82.11
N ARG A 191 34.64 71.15 -81.83
CA ARG A 191 33.78 72.22 -82.38
C ARG A 191 34.25 73.62 -81.95
N LYS A 192 34.66 73.79 -80.69
CA LYS A 192 35.22 75.07 -80.19
C LYS A 192 36.54 75.42 -80.89
N GLN A 193 37.43 74.45 -81.10
CA GLN A 193 38.66 74.66 -81.85
C GLN A 193 38.37 75.13 -83.30
N ASP A 194 37.38 74.54 -83.97
CA ASP A 194 37.01 74.93 -85.34
C ASP A 194 36.38 76.33 -85.39
N GLN A 195 35.55 76.69 -84.40
CA GLN A 195 34.98 78.04 -84.28
C GLN A 195 36.05 79.11 -84.02
N ILE A 196 37.05 78.82 -83.19
CA ILE A 196 38.16 79.75 -82.92
C ILE A 196 38.95 80.02 -84.21
N LYS A 197 39.20 78.99 -85.03
CA LYS A 197 39.87 79.15 -86.34
C LYS A 197 39.06 80.03 -87.29
N SER A 198 37.75 79.79 -87.41
CA SER A 198 36.85 80.58 -88.26
C SER A 198 36.76 82.05 -87.84
N ARG A 199 36.65 82.34 -86.53
CA ARG A 199 36.64 83.72 -86.01
C ARG A 199 37.96 84.45 -86.24
N HIS A 200 39.08 83.72 -86.27
CA HIS A 200 40.39 84.29 -86.57
C HIS A 200 40.51 84.72 -88.04
N GLU A 201 39.84 84.01 -88.97
CA GLU A 201 39.77 84.36 -90.39
C GLU A 201 38.83 85.56 -90.63
N THR A 202 37.68 85.64 -89.96
CA THR A 202 36.71 86.74 -90.14
C THR A 202 37.24 88.10 -89.64
N ASN A 203 38.04 88.10 -88.57
CA ASN A 203 38.62 89.33 -88.02
C ASN A 203 39.79 89.89 -88.87
N LEU A 204 40.35 89.10 -89.79
CA LEU A 204 41.40 89.55 -90.71
C LEU A 204 40.84 90.36 -91.91
N GLU A 205 39.56 90.17 -92.26
CA GLU A 205 38.91 90.77 -93.43
C GLU A 205 38.20 92.11 -93.15
N GLY A 206 37.96 92.46 -91.87
CA GLY A 206 37.13 93.61 -91.47
C GLY A 206 37.83 94.96 -91.28
N SER A 207 39.13 95.09 -91.55
CA SER A 207 39.89 96.33 -91.31
C SER A 207 40.54 96.86 -92.59
N LYS A 208 39.84 97.74 -93.32
CA LYS A 208 40.38 98.79 -94.23
C LYS A 208 39.26 99.56 -94.96
N ARG A 209 39.39 100.90 -94.97
CA ARG A 209 38.72 101.95 -95.78
C ARG A 209 37.47 102.62 -95.17
N ASN A 210 37.30 103.94 -95.20
CA ASN A 210 38.18 105.07 -95.54
C ASN A 210 37.50 106.34 -94.99
N GLU A 211 38.30 107.26 -94.48
CA GLU A 211 37.93 108.64 -94.11
C GLU A 211 38.21 109.58 -95.29
N GLU A 212 37.19 110.12 -95.96
CA GLU A 212 37.35 111.26 -96.88
C GLU A 212 36.10 112.16 -96.91
N THR A 213 35.78 112.83 -95.79
CA THR A 213 34.79 113.94 -95.76
C THR A 213 35.23 115.12 -94.90
N SER A 214 36.54 115.41 -94.84
CA SER A 214 37.09 116.51 -94.01
C SER A 214 37.10 117.91 -94.67
N ILE A 215 36.53 118.09 -95.86
CA ILE A 215 36.59 119.39 -96.57
C ILE A 215 35.23 120.11 -96.63
N LEU A 216 34.10 119.39 -96.51
CA LEU A 216 32.79 120.01 -96.23
C LEU A 216 32.55 120.31 -94.74
N GLN A 217 33.44 119.81 -93.87
CA GLN A 217 33.34 119.92 -92.42
C GLN A 217 33.59 121.34 -91.91
N ARG A 218 34.46 122.12 -92.58
CA ARG A 218 34.91 123.43 -92.08
C ARG A 218 33.89 124.57 -92.19
N ILE A 219 32.92 124.45 -93.09
CA ILE A 219 31.86 125.47 -93.30
C ILE A 219 30.60 125.12 -92.50
N LEU A 220 30.36 123.83 -92.24
CA LEU A 220 29.34 123.36 -91.29
C LEU A 220 29.80 123.52 -89.83
N GLU A 221 31.10 123.41 -89.53
CA GLU A 221 31.67 123.55 -88.19
C GLU A 221 31.31 124.88 -87.49
N SER A 222 31.16 125.97 -88.22
CA SER A 222 30.77 127.25 -87.60
C SER A 222 29.31 127.28 -87.13
N LYS A 223 28.36 126.66 -87.87
CA LYS A 223 26.95 126.54 -87.44
C LYS A 223 26.75 125.37 -86.48
N THR A 224 27.54 124.31 -86.62
CA THR A 224 27.58 123.18 -85.68
C THR A 224 28.14 123.60 -84.32
N ASN A 225 29.05 124.58 -84.23
CA ASN A 225 29.60 125.02 -82.94
C ASN A 225 28.58 125.78 -82.06
N ASP A 226 27.66 126.53 -82.66
CA ASP A 226 26.59 127.20 -81.92
C ASP A 226 25.51 126.21 -81.48
N LEU A 227 25.09 125.29 -82.36
CA LEU A 227 24.21 124.18 -82.00
C LEU A 227 24.88 123.19 -81.02
N LYS A 228 26.20 123.00 -81.10
CA LYS A 228 26.98 122.21 -80.12
C LYS A 228 26.97 122.87 -78.76
N ARG A 229 27.09 124.19 -78.65
CA ARG A 229 27.03 124.86 -77.34
C ARG A 229 25.67 124.67 -76.67
N GLU A 230 24.57 124.75 -77.43
CA GLU A 230 23.23 124.49 -76.89
C GLU A 230 22.98 123.00 -76.62
N LEU A 231 23.46 122.09 -77.47
CA LEU A 231 23.41 120.64 -77.22
C LEU A 231 24.32 120.23 -76.06
N ASP A 232 25.50 120.82 -75.90
CA ASP A 232 26.46 120.53 -74.83
C ASP A 232 25.93 121.07 -73.49
N MET A 233 25.26 122.22 -73.48
CA MET A 233 24.52 122.69 -72.29
C MET A 233 23.34 121.77 -71.96
N ASN A 234 22.54 121.34 -72.94
CA ASN A 234 21.44 120.41 -72.69
C ASN A 234 21.92 118.99 -72.34
N PHE A 235 23.03 118.54 -72.93
CA PHE A 235 23.67 117.26 -72.64
C PHE A 235 24.35 117.29 -71.28
N THR A 236 24.99 118.38 -70.87
CA THR A 236 25.54 118.50 -69.51
C THR A 236 24.43 118.56 -68.46
N ASN A 237 23.31 119.25 -68.73
CA ASN A 237 22.14 119.25 -67.86
C ASN A 237 21.46 117.87 -67.78
N TYR A 238 21.29 117.18 -68.91
CA TYR A 238 20.77 115.81 -68.94
C TYR A 238 21.74 114.82 -68.31
N GLN A 239 23.05 114.99 -68.49
CA GLN A 239 24.07 114.13 -67.92
C GLN A 239 24.24 114.39 -66.41
N GLN A 240 24.07 115.61 -65.91
CA GLN A 240 23.99 115.87 -64.47
C GLN A 240 22.69 115.31 -63.87
N GLY A 241 21.53 115.52 -64.50
CA GLY A 241 20.26 114.92 -64.05
C GLY A 241 20.22 113.39 -64.16
N SER A 242 20.91 112.81 -65.15
CA SER A 242 21.03 111.37 -65.37
C SER A 242 22.17 110.76 -64.56
N LYS A 243 23.20 111.51 -64.14
CA LYS A 243 24.26 111.04 -63.22
C LYS A 243 23.67 110.72 -61.85
N ASP A 244 22.80 111.56 -61.31
CA ASP A 244 22.14 111.29 -60.04
C ASP A 244 21.20 110.09 -60.14
N PHE A 245 20.46 109.97 -61.25
CA PHE A 245 19.63 108.78 -61.53
C PHE A 245 20.46 107.50 -61.72
N ASN A 246 21.54 107.54 -62.50
CA ASN A 246 22.42 106.39 -62.75
C ASN A 246 23.17 105.97 -61.49
N THR A 247 23.68 106.92 -60.69
CA THR A 247 24.33 106.59 -59.42
C THR A 247 23.35 105.94 -58.45
N ASN A 248 22.10 106.41 -58.40
CA ASN A 248 21.04 105.76 -57.63
C ASN A 248 20.69 104.38 -58.20
N PHE A 249 20.60 104.23 -59.52
CA PHE A 249 20.36 102.95 -60.19
C PHE A 249 21.48 101.93 -59.88
N PHE A 250 22.76 102.32 -59.98
CA PHE A 250 23.88 101.44 -59.65
C PHE A 250 23.94 101.10 -58.15
N LYS A 251 23.58 102.04 -57.26
CA LYS A 251 23.44 101.75 -55.82
C LYS A 251 22.34 100.72 -55.57
N LEU A 252 21.16 100.93 -56.13
CA LEU A 252 20.03 99.99 -56.05
C LEU A 252 20.37 98.63 -56.67
N MET A 253 21.08 98.60 -57.81
CA MET A 253 21.47 97.36 -58.48
C MET A 253 22.51 96.58 -57.67
N ASN A 254 23.49 97.26 -57.06
CA ASN A 254 24.45 96.61 -56.17
C ASN A 254 23.79 96.11 -54.88
N GLN A 255 22.86 96.87 -54.30
CA GLN A 255 22.05 96.42 -53.16
C GLN A 255 21.23 95.18 -53.52
N ASN A 256 20.55 95.20 -54.66
CA ASN A 256 19.75 94.07 -55.14
C ASN A 256 20.62 92.83 -55.40
N LYS A 257 21.83 92.99 -55.93
CA LYS A 257 22.79 91.91 -56.11
C LYS A 257 23.28 91.32 -54.78
N GLU A 258 23.53 92.16 -53.78
CA GLU A 258 23.90 91.69 -52.43
C GLU A 258 22.74 91.01 -51.71
N ASP A 259 21.52 91.52 -51.85
CA ASP A 259 20.32 90.90 -51.29
C ASP A 259 20.00 89.58 -51.98
N GLN A 260 20.22 89.46 -53.30
CA GLN A 260 20.09 88.20 -54.02
C GLN A 260 21.08 87.14 -53.51
N LYS A 261 22.33 87.50 -53.23
CA LYS A 261 23.30 86.59 -52.57
C LYS A 261 22.89 86.22 -51.14
N LYS A 262 22.23 87.13 -50.39
CA LYS A 262 21.69 86.80 -49.06
C LYS A 262 20.51 85.84 -49.17
N ILE A 263 19.61 86.07 -50.12
CA ILE A 263 18.46 85.19 -50.41
C ILE A 263 18.94 83.80 -50.80
N GLU A 264 19.93 83.67 -51.68
CA GLU A 264 20.50 82.37 -52.04
C GLU A 264 21.11 81.64 -50.83
N ARG A 265 21.84 82.37 -49.96
CA ARG A 265 22.39 81.78 -48.72
C ARG A 265 21.30 81.33 -47.77
N LEU A 266 20.25 82.13 -47.60
CA LEU A 266 19.09 81.77 -46.77
C LEU A 266 18.33 80.59 -47.38
N HIS A 267 18.15 80.53 -48.70
CA HIS A 267 17.48 79.43 -49.38
C HIS A 267 18.20 78.10 -49.14
N ARG A 268 19.53 78.06 -49.37
CA ARG A 268 20.34 76.86 -49.10
C ARG A 268 20.25 76.43 -47.64
N ARG A 269 20.23 77.39 -46.71
CA ARG A 269 20.13 77.11 -45.28
C ARG A 269 18.74 76.58 -44.89
N VAL A 270 17.68 77.09 -45.53
CA VAL A 270 16.32 76.57 -45.39
C VAL A 270 16.22 75.15 -45.95
N GLU A 271 16.79 74.86 -47.12
CA GLU A 271 16.87 73.50 -47.66
C GLU A 271 17.61 72.54 -46.72
N ALA A 272 18.79 72.93 -46.25
CA ALA A 272 19.54 72.11 -45.30
C ALA A 272 18.75 71.83 -44.00
N TYR A 273 18.01 72.82 -43.48
CA TYR A 273 17.14 72.61 -42.33
C TYR A 273 15.92 71.74 -42.65
N LYS A 274 15.34 71.84 -43.84
CA LYS A 274 14.25 70.96 -44.29
C LYS A 274 14.72 69.51 -44.38
N ASP A 275 15.87 69.26 -45.01
CA ASP A 275 16.46 67.92 -45.13
C ASP A 275 16.78 67.33 -43.76
N ALA A 276 17.30 68.16 -42.83
CA ALA A 276 17.57 67.73 -41.46
C ALA A 276 16.28 67.37 -40.70
N ILE A 277 15.22 68.17 -40.85
CA ILE A 277 13.91 67.88 -40.26
C ILE A 277 13.33 66.58 -40.83
N GLU A 278 13.44 66.36 -42.13
CA GLU A 278 12.93 65.16 -42.78
C GLU A 278 13.67 63.90 -42.33
N LYS A 279 15.01 63.98 -42.22
CA LYS A 279 15.82 62.91 -41.62
C LYS A 279 15.40 62.61 -40.19
N LEU A 280 15.31 63.62 -39.32
CA LEU A 280 14.90 63.44 -37.92
C LEU A 280 13.47 62.88 -37.81
N LYS A 281 12.54 63.28 -38.69
CA LYS A 281 11.20 62.70 -38.76
C LYS A 281 11.22 61.22 -39.16
N SER A 282 12.03 60.87 -40.16
CA SER A 282 12.19 59.48 -40.59
C SER A 282 12.79 58.59 -39.49
N GLU A 283 13.77 59.12 -38.76
CA GLU A 283 14.42 58.44 -37.65
C GLU A 283 13.47 58.29 -36.46
N ALA A 284 12.73 59.35 -36.09
CA ALA A 284 11.69 59.28 -35.07
C ALA A 284 10.63 58.22 -35.41
N SER A 285 10.11 58.21 -36.65
CA SER A 285 9.13 57.22 -37.08
C SER A 285 9.69 55.79 -37.06
N LYS A 286 10.97 55.62 -37.42
CA LYS A 286 11.64 54.31 -37.33
C LYS A 286 11.74 53.85 -35.87
N THR A 287 12.18 54.73 -34.96
CA THR A 287 12.29 54.40 -33.53
C THR A 287 10.93 54.11 -32.89
N GLU A 288 9.87 54.80 -33.31
CA GLU A 288 8.50 54.56 -32.84
C GLU A 288 8.04 53.16 -33.24
N LYS A 289 8.22 52.78 -34.51
CA LYS A 289 7.88 51.43 -35.01
C LYS A 289 8.68 50.33 -34.31
N GLU A 290 9.98 50.53 -34.10
CA GLU A 290 10.83 49.57 -33.40
C GLU A 290 10.43 49.41 -31.93
N CYS A 291 10.10 50.52 -31.25
CA CYS A 291 9.59 50.49 -29.88
C CYS A 291 8.23 49.79 -29.78
N GLU A 292 7.30 50.07 -30.71
CA GLU A 292 6.00 49.39 -30.77
C GLU A 292 6.16 47.90 -31.00
N ALA A 293 6.99 47.48 -31.98
CA ALA A 293 7.25 46.07 -32.26
C ALA A 293 7.88 45.36 -31.05
N ARG A 294 8.85 45.99 -30.38
CA ARG A 294 9.47 45.43 -29.17
C ARG A 294 8.46 45.31 -28.02
N ASN A 295 7.66 46.34 -27.78
CA ASN A 295 6.63 46.31 -26.74
C ASN A 295 5.57 45.25 -27.02
N GLN A 296 5.18 45.06 -28.29
CA GLN A 296 4.22 44.05 -28.69
C GLN A 296 4.78 42.64 -28.52
N ALA A 297 6.04 42.41 -28.88
CA ALA A 297 6.73 41.13 -28.63
C ALA A 297 6.78 40.80 -27.13
N LEU A 298 7.21 41.76 -26.29
CA LEU A 298 7.25 41.60 -24.83
C LEU A 298 5.87 41.34 -24.23
N LYS A 299 4.83 41.98 -24.76
CA LYS A 299 3.45 41.74 -24.32
C LYS A 299 2.98 40.33 -24.67
N ASN A 300 3.27 39.87 -25.88
CA ASN A 300 2.96 38.50 -26.29
C ASN A 300 3.69 37.47 -25.41
N GLU A 301 4.97 37.70 -25.12
CA GLU A 301 5.74 36.84 -24.20
C GLU A 301 5.14 36.85 -22.80
N LEU A 302 4.79 38.02 -22.25
CA LEU A 302 4.12 38.13 -20.96
C LEU A 302 2.80 37.35 -20.94
N ASP A 303 1.98 37.48 -21.98
CA ASP A 303 0.70 36.78 -22.09
C ASP A 303 0.91 35.26 -22.16
N THR A 304 1.90 34.77 -22.92
CA THR A 304 2.23 33.33 -22.99
C THR A 304 2.69 32.78 -21.64
N VAL A 305 3.58 33.49 -20.94
CA VAL A 305 4.06 33.11 -19.60
C VAL A 305 2.90 33.12 -18.60
N THR A 306 2.00 34.10 -18.70
CA THR A 306 0.81 34.19 -17.84
C THR A 306 -0.15 33.01 -18.08
N GLN A 307 -0.36 32.60 -19.33
CA GLN A 307 -1.13 31.41 -19.66
C GLN A 307 -0.50 30.14 -19.08
N HIS A 308 0.81 29.95 -19.26
CA HIS A 308 1.53 28.82 -18.67
C HIS A 308 1.45 28.82 -17.14
N TYR A 309 1.53 29.98 -16.50
CA TYR A 309 1.33 30.11 -15.05
C TYR A 309 -0.08 29.68 -14.63
N HIS A 310 -1.12 30.11 -15.33
CA HIS A 310 -2.49 29.71 -15.03
C HIS A 310 -2.74 28.21 -15.26
N GLU A 311 -2.16 27.63 -16.30
CA GLU A 311 -2.20 26.18 -16.53
C GLU A 311 -1.49 25.40 -15.43
N LEU A 312 -0.28 25.82 -15.05
CA LEU A 312 0.47 25.18 -13.98
C LEU A 312 -0.28 25.31 -12.65
N LYS A 313 -0.86 26.47 -12.35
CA LYS A 313 -1.68 26.68 -11.16
C LYS A 313 -2.90 25.77 -11.15
N ARG A 314 -3.59 25.59 -12.28
CA ARG A 314 -4.72 24.64 -12.41
C ARG A 314 -4.27 23.20 -12.16
N LYS A 315 -3.18 22.76 -12.78
CA LYS A 315 -2.61 21.41 -12.55
C LYS A 315 -2.21 21.21 -11.09
N MET A 316 -1.59 22.19 -10.45
CA MET A 316 -1.22 22.14 -9.04
C MET A 316 -2.45 22.00 -8.12
N VAL A 317 -3.51 22.76 -8.39
CA VAL A 317 -4.75 22.69 -7.60
C VAL A 317 -5.43 21.33 -7.79
N GLN A 318 -5.55 20.84 -9.03
CA GLN A 318 -6.12 19.52 -9.33
C GLN A 318 -5.35 18.40 -8.63
N PHE A 319 -4.01 18.42 -8.73
CA PHE A 319 -3.17 17.44 -8.04
C PHE A 319 -3.38 17.46 -6.51
N ARG A 320 -3.44 18.66 -5.90
CA ARG A 320 -3.72 18.78 -4.46
C ARG A 320 -5.10 18.26 -4.09
N GLU A 321 -6.13 18.53 -4.90
CA GLU A 321 -7.49 18.02 -4.66
C GLU A 321 -7.56 16.49 -4.78
N GLU A 322 -6.86 15.91 -5.76
CA GLU A 322 -6.77 14.46 -5.95
C GLU A 322 -6.04 13.78 -4.78
N GLU A 323 -4.92 14.33 -4.34
CA GLU A 323 -4.18 13.81 -3.19
C GLU A 323 -4.99 13.92 -1.89
N VAL A 324 -5.72 15.02 -1.68
CA VAL A 324 -6.64 15.15 -0.54
C VAL A 324 -7.75 14.10 -0.61
N LYS A 325 -8.33 13.85 -1.78
CA LYS A 325 -9.35 12.79 -1.96
C LYS A 325 -8.77 11.41 -1.66
N ARG A 326 -7.59 11.11 -2.20
CA ARG A 326 -6.91 9.81 -2.00
C ARG A 326 -6.57 9.59 -0.52
N LEU A 327 -6.04 10.61 0.15
CA LEU A 327 -5.77 10.57 1.60
C LEU A 327 -7.06 10.38 2.41
N THR A 328 -8.13 11.09 2.06
CA THR A 328 -9.43 10.96 2.73
C THR A 328 -9.98 9.54 2.58
N GLN A 329 -9.91 8.95 1.38
CA GLN A 329 -10.31 7.56 1.14
C GLN A 329 -9.48 6.58 1.96
N LEU A 330 -8.15 6.76 2.00
CA LEU A 330 -7.26 5.90 2.79
C LEU A 330 -7.58 5.97 4.29
N ILE A 331 -7.80 7.18 4.82
CA ILE A 331 -8.16 7.37 6.23
C ILE A 331 -9.50 6.72 6.55
N ASN A 332 -10.51 6.91 5.69
CA ASN A 332 -11.83 6.30 5.90
C ASN A 332 -11.73 4.77 5.85
N ASN A 333 -11.06 4.20 4.84
CA ASN A 333 -10.87 2.76 4.73
C ASN A 333 -10.13 2.20 5.95
N SER A 334 -9.04 2.86 6.39
CA SER A 334 -8.30 2.44 7.59
C SER A 334 -9.14 2.52 8.86
N ARG A 335 -9.97 3.55 8.99
CA ARG A 335 -10.89 3.71 10.13
C ARG A 335 -11.96 2.63 10.12
N ASP A 336 -12.55 2.34 8.97
CA ASP A 336 -13.59 1.32 8.81
C ASP A 336 -13.03 -0.08 9.07
N THR A 337 -11.84 -0.40 8.56
CA THR A 337 -11.18 -1.68 8.86
C THR A 337 -10.83 -1.80 10.33
N SER A 338 -10.32 -0.72 10.94
CA SER A 338 -10.01 -0.70 12.37
C SER A 338 -11.27 -0.89 13.23
N SER A 339 -12.39 -0.26 12.86
CA SER A 339 -13.67 -0.45 13.53
C SER A 339 -14.14 -1.91 13.40
N LYS A 340 -14.13 -2.48 12.19
CA LYS A 340 -14.51 -3.88 11.97
C LYS A 340 -13.64 -4.85 12.76
N LEU A 341 -12.32 -4.63 12.79
CA LEU A 341 -11.39 -5.43 13.59
C LEU A 341 -11.69 -5.32 15.08
N THR A 342 -11.98 -4.11 15.57
CA THR A 342 -12.37 -3.88 16.97
C THR A 342 -13.67 -4.62 17.30
N ASP A 343 -14.65 -4.61 16.40
CA ASP A 343 -15.90 -5.34 16.56
C ASP A 343 -15.68 -6.87 16.61
N GLN A 344 -14.79 -7.40 15.76
CA GLN A 344 -14.40 -8.81 15.78
C GLN A 344 -13.67 -9.19 17.08
N VAL A 345 -12.78 -8.33 17.58
CA VAL A 345 -12.12 -8.52 18.88
C VAL A 345 -13.15 -8.54 20.01
N ASN A 346 -14.10 -7.60 20.01
CA ASN A 346 -15.17 -7.55 21.00
C ASN A 346 -16.06 -8.80 20.95
N LEU A 347 -16.37 -9.31 19.75
CA LEU A 347 -17.12 -10.56 19.57
C LEU A 347 -16.33 -11.75 20.10
N GLY A 348 -15.04 -11.87 19.75
CA GLY A 348 -14.14 -12.90 20.26
C GLY A 348 -14.04 -12.88 21.78
N GLU A 349 -13.86 -11.70 22.39
CA GLU A 349 -13.88 -11.54 23.85
C GLU A 349 -15.20 -12.00 24.47
N LYS A 350 -16.33 -11.67 23.84
CA LYS A 350 -17.65 -12.09 24.33
C LYS A 350 -17.80 -13.61 24.28
N ILE A 351 -17.35 -14.25 23.20
CA ILE A 351 -17.34 -15.71 23.05
C ILE A 351 -16.47 -16.34 24.14
N LEU A 352 -15.26 -15.82 24.37
CA LEU A 352 -14.36 -16.34 25.41
C LEU A 352 -14.94 -16.18 26.82
N LYS A 353 -15.50 -15.00 27.14
CA LYS A 353 -16.15 -14.75 28.44
C LYS A 353 -17.34 -15.69 28.67
N LEU A 354 -18.15 -15.93 27.62
CA LEU A 354 -19.25 -16.90 27.69
C LEU A 354 -18.74 -18.33 27.87
N ALA A 355 -17.71 -18.73 27.12
CA ALA A 355 -17.10 -20.05 27.24
C ALA A 355 -16.53 -20.29 28.65
N GLU A 356 -15.89 -19.28 29.25
CA GLU A 356 -15.39 -19.35 30.63
C GLU A 356 -16.54 -19.49 31.64
N LEU A 357 -17.62 -18.73 31.47
CA LEU A 357 -18.80 -18.80 32.33
C LEU A 357 -19.47 -20.17 32.22
N CYS A 358 -19.65 -20.70 31.00
CA CYS A 358 -20.17 -22.05 30.77
C CYS A 358 -19.26 -23.12 31.40
N ARG A 359 -17.93 -22.99 31.26
CA ARG A 359 -16.96 -23.93 31.83
C ARG A 359 -17.05 -24.04 33.36
N LYS A 360 -17.53 -23.00 34.07
CA LYS A 360 -17.76 -23.08 35.53
C LYS A 360 -18.81 -24.13 35.89
N LEU A 361 -19.83 -24.32 35.06
CA LEU A 361 -20.94 -25.24 35.28
C LEU A 361 -20.62 -26.69 34.89
N GLU A 362 -19.46 -26.94 34.29
CA GLU A 362 -19.06 -28.27 33.85
C GLU A 362 -18.46 -29.11 34.97
N THR A 363 -18.69 -30.41 34.87
CA THR A 363 -18.12 -31.39 35.81
C THR A 363 -16.60 -31.49 35.63
N GLU A 364 -15.89 -31.93 36.68
CA GLU A 364 -14.43 -32.13 36.59
C GLU A 364 -14.05 -33.13 35.48
N LYS A 365 -14.88 -34.15 35.25
CA LYS A 365 -14.68 -35.14 34.18
C LYS A 365 -14.68 -34.47 32.80
N GLU A 366 -15.61 -33.57 32.53
CA GLU A 366 -15.71 -32.85 31.25
C GLU A 366 -14.63 -31.78 31.10
N LYS A 367 -14.15 -31.20 32.20
CA LYS A 367 -13.03 -30.25 32.17
C LYS A 367 -11.70 -30.91 31.78
N VAL A 368 -11.51 -32.18 32.19
CA VAL A 368 -10.29 -32.97 31.96
C VAL A 368 -10.37 -33.74 30.63
N VAL A 369 -11.55 -34.26 30.29
CA VAL A 369 -11.81 -34.96 29.02
C VAL A 369 -13.02 -34.30 28.32
N PRO A 370 -12.81 -33.19 27.60
CA PRO A 370 -13.91 -32.43 26.98
C PRO A 370 -14.51 -33.12 25.74
N PHE A 371 -13.75 -34.01 25.12
CA PHE A 371 -14.11 -34.68 23.86
C PHE A 371 -14.16 -36.18 24.07
N PHE A 372 -15.30 -36.79 23.74
CA PHE A 372 -15.46 -38.24 23.80
C PHE A 372 -14.95 -38.83 22.49
N THR A 373 -14.17 -39.91 22.60
CA THR A 373 -13.94 -40.80 21.48
C THR A 373 -15.28 -41.47 21.17
N SER A 374 -15.90 -41.09 20.05
CA SER A 374 -17.02 -41.85 19.49
C SER A 374 -16.58 -43.31 19.36
N ASP A 375 -17.40 -44.24 19.86
CA ASP A 375 -17.12 -45.68 19.70
C ASP A 375 -16.88 -45.99 18.22
N PRO A 376 -15.86 -46.79 17.86
CA PRO A 376 -15.57 -47.12 16.46
C PRO A 376 -16.81 -47.64 15.71
N GLU A 377 -17.64 -48.46 16.37
CA GLU A 377 -18.92 -48.96 15.84
C GLU A 377 -19.98 -47.87 15.63
N ALA A 378 -19.98 -46.82 16.45
CA ALA A 378 -20.91 -45.70 16.30
C ALA A 378 -20.49 -44.75 15.16
N VAL A 379 -19.18 -44.63 14.91
CA VAL A 379 -18.63 -43.87 13.77
C VAL A 379 -18.95 -44.60 12.45
N GLU A 380 -18.76 -45.91 12.40
CA GLU A 380 -19.06 -46.73 11.22
C GLU A 380 -20.55 -46.68 10.84
N ASN A 381 -21.45 -46.83 11.83
CA ASN A 381 -22.89 -46.69 11.62
C ASN A 381 -23.33 -45.28 11.19
N ALA A 382 -22.69 -44.22 11.71
CA ALA A 382 -22.98 -42.84 11.30
C ALA A 382 -22.50 -42.56 9.86
N GLN A 383 -21.34 -43.10 9.48
CA GLN A 383 -20.81 -43.03 8.11
C GLN A 383 -21.77 -43.69 7.12
N ASP A 384 -22.32 -44.86 7.47
CA ASP A 384 -23.29 -45.59 6.65
C ASP A 384 -24.63 -44.87 6.51
N MET A 385 -25.10 -44.16 7.55
CA MET A 385 -26.31 -43.34 7.44
C MET A 385 -26.09 -42.08 6.60
N LEU A 386 -24.93 -41.41 6.72
CA LEU A 386 -24.57 -40.23 5.91
C LEU A 386 -24.36 -40.58 4.43
N ASN A 387 -23.82 -41.76 4.13
CA ASN A 387 -23.63 -42.22 2.75
C ASN A 387 -24.96 -42.57 2.06
N ASN A 388 -25.99 -42.94 2.81
CA ASN A 388 -27.32 -43.20 2.25
C ASN A 388 -28.09 -41.91 1.87
N ASP A 389 -27.82 -40.78 2.55
CA ASP A 389 -28.44 -39.48 2.27
C ASP A 389 -27.70 -38.67 1.17
N ARG A 390 -26.42 -39.01 0.91
CA ARG A 390 -25.59 -38.40 -0.16
C ARG A 390 -26.05 -38.68 -1.59
N ASN A 391 -27.04 -39.56 -1.79
CA ASN A 391 -27.58 -39.92 -3.10
C ASN A 391 -28.78 -39.06 -3.56
N ALA A 392 -29.09 -37.95 -2.89
CA ALA A 392 -30.11 -37.00 -3.36
C ALA A 392 -29.53 -36.03 -4.43
N PRO A 393 -30.08 -35.96 -5.66
CA PRO A 393 -29.45 -35.25 -6.80
C PRO A 393 -29.44 -33.71 -6.75
N ILE A 394 -29.96 -33.08 -5.70
CA ILE A 394 -30.38 -31.66 -5.75
C ILE A 394 -29.30 -30.68 -5.22
N ASP A 395 -28.23 -31.16 -4.59
CA ASP A 395 -27.37 -30.32 -3.74
C ASP A 395 -26.00 -29.95 -4.36
N GLN A 396 -25.71 -30.34 -5.61
CA GLN A 396 -24.37 -30.18 -6.21
C GLN A 396 -24.04 -28.75 -6.68
N GLU A 397 -25.01 -27.99 -7.21
CA GLU A 397 -24.74 -26.66 -7.79
C GLU A 397 -24.68 -25.54 -6.74
N LEU A 398 -25.35 -25.68 -5.60
CA LEU A 398 -25.32 -24.68 -4.53
C LEU A 398 -24.00 -24.76 -3.72
N ARG A 399 -23.42 -25.97 -3.61
CA ARG A 399 -22.18 -26.24 -2.86
C ARG A 399 -20.96 -25.66 -3.55
N THR A 400 -20.87 -25.77 -4.87
CA THR A 400 -19.72 -25.27 -5.65
C THR A 400 -19.54 -23.75 -5.53
N ALA A 401 -20.65 -22.99 -5.42
CA ALA A 401 -20.58 -21.53 -5.27
C ALA A 401 -20.20 -21.09 -3.84
N MET A 402 -20.50 -21.89 -2.81
CA MET A 402 -20.10 -21.63 -1.42
C MET A 402 -18.64 -22.03 -1.15
N GLU A 403 -18.15 -23.09 -1.82
CA GLU A 403 -16.77 -23.59 -1.70
C GLU A 403 -15.71 -22.62 -2.24
N GLU A 404 -16.03 -21.84 -3.29
CA GLU A 404 -15.09 -20.86 -3.86
C GLU A 404 -14.88 -19.64 -2.95
N ASN A 405 -15.93 -19.15 -2.29
CA ASN A 405 -15.88 -17.97 -1.42
C ASN A 405 -15.22 -18.29 -0.05
N ASN A 406 -15.34 -19.54 0.40
CA ASN A 406 -14.79 -19.98 1.69
C ASN A 406 -13.28 -20.31 1.60
N ARG A 407 -12.76 -20.66 0.43
CA ARG A 407 -11.32 -21.00 0.24
C ARG A 407 -10.36 -19.85 0.57
N GLU A 408 -10.73 -18.60 0.29
CA GLU A 408 -9.87 -17.44 0.58
C GLU A 408 -9.79 -17.11 2.08
N ILE A 409 -10.85 -17.39 2.85
CA ILE A 409 -10.88 -17.17 4.31
C ILE A 409 -10.13 -18.30 5.05
N LEU A 410 -10.14 -19.50 4.48
CA LEU A 410 -9.62 -20.73 5.10
C LEU A 410 -8.10 -20.93 4.96
N GLN A 411 -7.40 -20.09 4.19
CA GLN A 411 -5.95 -20.15 4.02
C GLN A 411 -5.16 -19.80 5.30
N PHE A 412 -5.80 -19.17 6.30
CA PHE A 412 -5.19 -18.77 7.57
C PHE A 412 -5.49 -19.70 8.76
N LEU A 413 -6.28 -20.77 8.55
CA LEU A 413 -6.61 -21.76 9.58
C LEU A 413 -5.95 -23.11 9.26
N ASN A 414 -5.67 -23.90 10.30
CA ASN A 414 -5.06 -25.22 10.18
C ASN A 414 -5.77 -26.06 9.09
N PRO A 415 -5.05 -26.71 8.16
CA PRO A 415 -5.64 -27.40 6.99
C PRO A 415 -6.69 -28.47 7.33
N GLU A 416 -6.63 -29.01 8.55
CA GLU A 416 -7.55 -30.03 9.07
C GLU A 416 -8.98 -29.51 9.33
N TYR A 417 -9.15 -28.19 9.49
CA TYR A 417 -10.45 -27.52 9.67
C TYR A 417 -10.91 -26.76 8.43
N ALA A 418 -10.16 -26.86 7.32
CA ALA A 418 -10.28 -26.01 6.15
C ALA A 418 -11.24 -26.53 5.07
N TYR A 419 -12.06 -27.55 5.36
CA TYR A 419 -12.91 -28.17 4.35
C TYR A 419 -14.42 -28.08 4.63
N ASP A 420 -14.84 -27.79 5.86
CA ASP A 420 -16.27 -27.69 6.20
C ASP A 420 -16.48 -26.94 7.53
N GLU A 421 -17.25 -25.84 7.52
CA GLU A 421 -17.62 -25.07 8.73
C GLU A 421 -18.30 -25.95 9.79
N PHE A 422 -19.02 -27.00 9.35
CA PHE A 422 -19.69 -27.94 10.24
C PHE A 422 -18.71 -28.88 10.95
N VAL A 423 -17.61 -29.26 10.30
CA VAL A 423 -16.57 -30.11 10.89
C VAL A 423 -15.78 -29.35 11.97
N ALA A 424 -15.56 -28.06 11.79
CA ALA A 424 -14.90 -27.21 12.81
C ALA A 424 -15.67 -27.15 14.13
N LEU A 425 -16.99 -27.30 14.10
CA LEU A 425 -17.86 -27.28 15.29
C LEU A 425 -18.23 -28.70 15.80
N GLU A 426 -17.77 -29.77 15.15
CA GLU A 426 -18.16 -31.14 15.48
C GLU A 426 -17.87 -31.49 16.95
N ASN A 427 -16.69 -31.10 17.43
CA ASN A 427 -16.28 -31.32 18.82
C ASN A 427 -17.09 -30.50 19.83
N PHE A 428 -17.54 -29.29 19.43
CA PHE A 428 -18.47 -28.51 20.23
C PHE A 428 -19.82 -29.22 20.35
N TYR A 429 -20.36 -29.72 19.23
CA TYR A 429 -21.63 -30.44 19.21
C TYR A 429 -21.56 -31.77 19.95
N LYS A 430 -20.45 -32.52 19.89
CA LYS A 430 -20.24 -33.72 20.73
C LYS A 430 -20.38 -33.40 22.22
N ARG A 431 -19.74 -32.31 22.67
CA ARG A 431 -19.82 -31.85 24.07
C ARG A 431 -21.23 -31.36 24.43
N PHE A 432 -21.87 -30.59 23.56
CA PHE A 432 -23.25 -30.13 23.74
C PHE A 432 -24.25 -31.28 23.85
N ASN A 433 -24.19 -32.25 22.92
CA ASN A 433 -25.08 -33.40 22.88
C ASN A 433 -24.92 -34.29 24.12
N LYS A 434 -23.69 -34.44 24.62
CA LYS A 434 -23.44 -35.20 25.84
C LYS A 434 -24.07 -34.54 27.07
N VAL A 435 -23.94 -33.23 27.22
CA VAL A 435 -24.63 -32.47 28.27
C VAL A 435 -26.16 -32.56 28.12
N LEU A 436 -26.67 -32.57 26.89
CA LEU A 436 -28.09 -32.75 26.62
C LEU A 436 -28.58 -34.15 27.05
N LEU A 437 -27.82 -35.21 26.79
CA LEU A 437 -28.13 -36.57 27.24
C LEU A 437 -28.10 -36.67 28.77
N ASP A 438 -27.10 -36.07 29.42
CA ASP A 438 -26.99 -36.03 30.88
C ASP A 438 -28.19 -35.28 31.49
N LYS A 439 -28.60 -34.16 30.91
CA LYS A 439 -29.82 -33.44 31.31
C LYS A 439 -31.07 -34.32 31.19
N LEU A 440 -31.24 -35.00 30.05
CA LEU A 440 -32.39 -35.89 29.83
C LEU A 440 -32.41 -37.07 30.82
N ALA A 441 -31.24 -37.61 31.16
CA ALA A 441 -31.10 -38.66 32.17
C ALA A 441 -31.50 -38.16 33.56
N ILE A 442 -31.04 -36.97 33.96
CA ILE A 442 -31.43 -36.32 35.22
C ILE A 442 -32.93 -36.06 35.25
N ASP A 443 -33.51 -35.52 34.17
CA ASP A 443 -34.95 -35.27 34.08
C ASP A 443 -35.77 -36.56 34.21
N LYS A 444 -35.30 -37.66 33.62
CA LYS A 444 -35.93 -38.99 33.77
C LYS A 444 -35.85 -39.51 35.20
N GLN A 445 -34.68 -39.41 35.84
CA GLN A 445 -34.50 -39.80 37.24
C GLN A 445 -35.37 -38.96 38.17
N LYS A 446 -35.43 -37.64 37.95
CA LYS A 446 -36.30 -36.73 38.70
C LYS A 446 -37.75 -37.15 38.59
N LYS A 447 -38.25 -37.40 37.36
CA LYS A 447 -39.62 -37.90 37.14
C LYS A 447 -39.88 -39.23 37.85
N GLN A 448 -38.91 -40.13 37.86
CA GLN A 448 -39.04 -41.41 38.58
C GLN A 448 -39.11 -41.19 40.10
N LEU A 449 -38.23 -40.37 40.65
CA LEU A 449 -38.23 -40.02 42.08
C LEU A 449 -39.51 -39.28 42.48
N GLU A 450 -40.07 -38.44 41.62
CA GLU A 450 -41.37 -37.81 41.85
C GLU A 450 -42.50 -38.85 41.91
N LYS A 451 -42.51 -39.83 40.99
CA LYS A 451 -43.46 -40.95 41.03
C LYS A 451 -43.30 -41.79 42.29
N ASP A 452 -42.07 -42.15 42.65
CA ASP A 452 -41.77 -42.94 43.84
C ASP A 452 -42.15 -42.16 45.13
N ASN A 453 -41.91 -40.86 45.16
CA ASN A 453 -42.32 -40.00 46.28
C ASN A 453 -43.85 -39.91 46.39
N LEU A 454 -44.56 -39.75 45.27
CA LEU A 454 -46.03 -39.83 45.25
C LEU A 454 -46.52 -41.19 45.74
N PHE A 455 -45.89 -42.27 45.29
CA PHE A 455 -46.16 -43.62 45.72
C PHE A 455 -45.95 -43.80 47.23
N PHE A 456 -44.81 -43.38 47.78
CA PHE A 456 -44.53 -43.46 49.22
C PHE A 456 -45.47 -42.57 50.04
N LYS A 457 -45.82 -41.37 49.55
CA LYS A 457 -46.85 -40.53 50.18
C LYS A 457 -48.20 -41.24 50.21
N SER A 458 -48.58 -41.93 49.13
CA SER A 458 -49.82 -42.71 49.07
C SER A 458 -49.78 -43.92 50.01
N LEU A 459 -48.65 -44.62 50.11
CA LEU A 459 -48.46 -45.77 51.00
C LEU A 459 -48.44 -45.34 52.47
N LEU A 460 -47.80 -44.21 52.78
CA LEU A 460 -47.80 -43.62 54.12
C LEU A 460 -49.21 -43.18 54.50
N LYS A 461 -49.95 -42.55 53.57
CA LYS A 461 -51.36 -42.23 53.77
C LYS A 461 -52.17 -43.50 54.07
N GLN A 462 -52.02 -44.56 53.27
CA GLN A 462 -52.67 -45.85 53.50
C GLN A 462 -52.30 -46.47 54.87
N TYR A 463 -51.05 -46.37 55.30
CA TYR A 463 -50.62 -46.86 56.62
C TYR A 463 -51.24 -46.04 57.75
N LEU A 464 -51.23 -44.71 57.65
CA LEU A 464 -51.86 -43.82 58.64
C LEU A 464 -53.37 -44.05 58.70
N ASP A 465 -54.02 -44.22 57.56
CA ASP A 465 -55.43 -44.60 57.45
C ASP A 465 -55.71 -46.01 58.00
N GLY A 466 -54.73 -46.92 57.98
CA GLY A 466 -54.84 -48.24 58.61
C GLY A 466 -54.67 -48.24 60.15
N VAL A 467 -54.03 -47.21 60.70
CA VAL A 467 -53.75 -47.08 62.16
C VAL A 467 -54.73 -46.11 62.84
N SER A 468 -55.20 -45.09 62.12
CA SER A 468 -56.17 -44.09 62.59
C SER A 468 -57.57 -44.38 62.09
N VAL A 469 -58.59 -44.19 62.94
CA VAL A 469 -60.00 -44.34 62.52
C VAL A 469 -60.52 -42.97 62.06
N ASN A 470 -60.44 -42.71 60.76
CA ASN A 470 -60.95 -41.48 60.13
C ASN A 470 -62.22 -41.78 59.30
N GLU A 471 -63.02 -40.75 59.00
CA GLU A 471 -64.30 -40.88 58.25
C GLU A 471 -64.11 -41.48 56.85
N ASP A 472 -63.03 -41.10 56.15
CA ASP A 472 -62.64 -41.65 54.84
C ASP A 472 -62.32 -43.16 54.89
N VAL A 473 -61.80 -43.65 56.03
CA VAL A 473 -61.43 -45.06 56.25
C VAL A 473 -62.67 -45.91 56.51
N MET A 474 -63.70 -45.34 57.12
CA MET A 474 -64.97 -46.02 57.39
C MET A 474 -65.88 -46.07 56.16
N ALA A 475 -65.71 -45.14 55.21
CA ALA A 475 -66.43 -45.11 53.93
C ALA A 475 -65.84 -46.07 52.88
N ALA A 476 -64.54 -46.37 52.95
CA ALA A 476 -63.86 -47.31 52.06
C ALA A 476 -63.88 -48.76 52.59
N PRO A 477 -63.72 -49.79 51.73
CA PRO A 477 -63.63 -51.18 52.18
C PRO A 477 -62.44 -51.37 53.12
N ASN A 478 -62.72 -51.64 54.41
CA ASN A 478 -61.74 -51.68 55.47
C ASN A 478 -61.85 -52.97 56.31
N PRO A 479 -60.77 -53.41 56.97
CA PRO A 479 -60.79 -54.60 57.82
C PRO A 479 -61.50 -54.38 59.16
N LEU A 480 -61.83 -53.13 59.53
CA LEU A 480 -62.50 -52.77 60.78
C LEU A 480 -64.01 -53.02 60.76
N LEU A 481 -64.66 -53.01 59.58
CA LEU A 481 -66.09 -53.24 59.43
C LEU A 481 -66.36 -54.13 58.19
N VAL A 482 -66.37 -55.44 58.41
CA VAL A 482 -66.50 -56.43 57.33
C VAL A 482 -67.97 -56.70 57.00
N ILE A 483 -68.42 -56.22 55.85
CA ILE A 483 -69.76 -56.48 55.31
C ILE A 483 -69.66 -57.55 54.20
N ASN A 484 -70.39 -58.66 54.34
CA ASN A 484 -70.50 -59.74 53.34
C ASN A 484 -69.19 -60.47 52.98
N ASN A 485 -68.34 -60.84 53.95
CA ASN A 485 -67.11 -61.65 53.76
C ASN A 485 -66.11 -61.16 52.71
N ARG A 486 -66.19 -59.90 52.25
CA ARG A 486 -65.27 -59.35 51.25
C ARG A 486 -64.05 -58.73 51.93
N ILE A 487 -63.13 -59.58 52.40
CA ILE A 487 -61.79 -59.14 52.80
C ILE A 487 -60.84 -59.48 51.65
N GLN A 488 -60.42 -58.48 50.88
CA GLN A 488 -59.30 -58.62 49.94
C GLN A 488 -58.05 -58.04 50.60
N LEU A 489 -57.34 -58.88 51.37
CA LEU A 489 -56.17 -58.49 52.17
C LEU A 489 -54.92 -58.14 51.33
N ASN A 490 -54.93 -58.38 50.02
CA ASN A 490 -53.83 -58.06 49.12
C ASN A 490 -54.34 -57.23 47.94
N ARG A 491 -54.46 -55.91 48.11
CA ARG A 491 -54.50 -55.00 46.97
C ARG A 491 -53.11 -54.43 46.79
N PRO A 492 -52.45 -54.57 45.62
CA PRO A 492 -51.28 -53.78 45.35
C PRO A 492 -51.68 -52.30 45.43
N PRO A 493 -50.74 -51.42 45.80
CA PRO A 493 -50.97 -49.99 45.92
C PRO A 493 -51.67 -49.47 44.67
N VAL A 494 -52.74 -48.70 44.88
CA VAL A 494 -53.55 -48.13 43.80
C VAL A 494 -52.66 -47.17 43.02
N GLU A 495 -52.17 -47.59 41.86
CA GLU A 495 -51.73 -46.62 40.85
C GLU A 495 -52.96 -45.80 40.46
N GLN A 496 -52.97 -44.53 40.88
CA GLN A 496 -53.83 -43.54 40.24
C GLN A 496 -53.32 -43.33 38.82
N VAL A 497 -53.77 -44.19 37.91
CA VAL A 497 -53.65 -43.92 36.48
C VAL A 497 -54.61 -42.76 36.21
N GLU A 498 -54.09 -41.57 35.95
CA GLU A 498 -54.87 -40.54 35.29
C GLU A 498 -55.42 -41.15 33.99
N LYS A 499 -56.75 -41.28 33.91
CA LYS A 499 -57.40 -41.69 32.67
C LYS A 499 -56.94 -40.74 31.57
N THR A 500 -56.31 -41.28 30.54
CA THR A 500 -56.12 -40.55 29.28
C THR A 500 -57.48 -40.12 28.77
N VAL A 501 -57.78 -38.83 28.91
CA VAL A 501 -58.89 -38.19 28.22
C VAL A 501 -58.46 -38.08 26.77
N ILE A 502 -58.98 -38.96 25.92
CA ILE A 502 -58.95 -38.75 24.48
C ILE A 502 -60.01 -37.68 24.21
N GLU A 503 -59.57 -36.44 24.00
CA GLU A 503 -60.45 -35.41 23.45
C GLU A 503 -60.86 -35.84 22.04
N ALA A 504 -62.12 -36.27 21.90
CA ALA A 504 -62.76 -36.55 20.63
C ALA A 504 -63.03 -35.23 19.88
N ALA A 505 -61.99 -34.60 19.35
CA ALA A 505 -62.10 -33.37 18.58
C ALA A 505 -61.31 -33.37 17.27
N HIS A 506 -60.87 -34.52 16.75
CA HIS A 506 -60.24 -34.64 15.42
C HIS A 506 -60.78 -35.84 14.64
N VAL A 507 -62.10 -35.89 14.41
CA VAL A 507 -62.71 -36.78 13.40
C VAL A 507 -63.79 -36.03 12.60
N ILE A 508 -63.56 -34.78 12.19
CA ILE A 508 -64.33 -34.17 11.08
C ILE A 508 -63.43 -33.15 10.36
N GLN A 509 -62.52 -33.63 9.52
CA GLN A 509 -61.99 -32.85 8.38
C GLN A 509 -61.17 -33.80 7.50
N ASN A 510 -61.85 -34.75 6.85
CA ASN A 510 -61.42 -35.37 5.59
C ASN A 510 -62.58 -36.20 5.01
N ARG A 511 -63.70 -35.53 4.76
CA ARG A 511 -64.68 -35.90 3.74
C ARG A 511 -65.23 -34.60 3.19
N ILE A 512 -64.63 -34.14 2.09
CA ILE A 512 -65.19 -33.36 0.97
C ILE A 512 -63.97 -32.75 0.25
N ARG A 513 -63.49 -33.50 -0.74
CA ARG A 513 -62.83 -33.04 -1.99
C ARG A 513 -62.73 -34.29 -2.88
N GLN A 514 -63.81 -34.55 -3.61
CA GLN A 514 -63.72 -34.92 -5.01
C GLN A 514 -63.67 -33.63 -5.81
#